data_AF-A0A7D9EVX7-F1
#
_entry.id   AF-A0A7D9EVX7-F1
#
_cell.length_a   1.000
_cell.length_b   1.000
_cell.length_c   1.000
_cell.angle_alpha   90.00
_cell.angle_beta   90.00
_cell.angle_gamma   90.00
#
_symmetry.space_group_name_H-M   'P 1'
#
loop_
_entity.id
_entity.type
_entity.pdbx_description
1 polymer ?
#
loop_
_entity_poly.entity_id
_entity_poly.type
_entity_poly.pdbx_seq_one_letter_code
_entity_poly.pdbx_strand_id
1 'polypeptide(L)'
;MATLGEAICCDSIKSLVEEKIEANKTLCGAGSTLPPQCCRDIANMVRRYVDAYEALCLNNTSCTDPKPLGMTSGKIPDDAITASSVDSSNYKPSYARLTKAGSSCSWAPTRAGQIGSWLQVDLGQLSTVTGIATQGICSSANQWVKSYSVSYSNVPNSWTPYKESGNVKVFQANTDRNSIVTHSFKYRIRARYLRVLPKSWSSWPVMRLELYGCRH
;
A
#
# COMPACT_ATOMS: atom_id res chain seq x y z
N MET A 1 3.67 2.26 -21.22
CA MET A 1 4.29 1.38 -20.21
C MET A 1 5.21 2.23 -19.38
N ALA A 2 4.90 2.49 -18.11
CA ALA A 2 5.80 3.26 -17.27
C ALA A 2 7.02 2.41 -16.91
N THR A 3 8.20 2.82 -17.36
CA THR A 3 9.46 2.10 -17.10
C THR A 3 9.90 2.26 -15.65
N LEU A 4 10.84 1.42 -15.16
CA LEU A 4 11.39 1.51 -13.80
C LEU A 4 11.93 2.92 -13.46
N GLY A 5 12.34 3.69 -14.48
CA GLY A 5 12.78 5.08 -14.36
C GLY A 5 11.66 6.08 -14.04
N GLU A 6 10.43 5.83 -14.48
CA GLU A 6 9.28 6.72 -14.21
C GLU A 6 8.85 6.69 -12.75
N ALA A 7 8.93 5.53 -12.08
CA ALA A 7 8.59 5.41 -10.66
C ALA A 7 9.59 6.17 -9.75
N ILE A 8 10.88 6.11 -10.06
CA ILE A 8 11.93 6.88 -9.35
C ILE A 8 11.75 8.39 -9.63
N CYS A 9 11.41 8.75 -10.87
CA CYS A 9 11.15 10.12 -11.26
C CYS A 9 9.95 10.71 -10.50
N CYS A 10 8.87 9.95 -10.32
CA CYS A 10 7.68 10.41 -9.61
C CYS A 10 7.93 10.68 -8.11
N ASP A 11 8.71 9.85 -7.41
CA ASP A 11 9.05 10.11 -6.01
C ASP A 11 9.94 11.37 -5.86
N SER A 12 10.88 11.59 -6.78
CA SER A 12 11.71 12.82 -6.80
C SER A 12 10.93 14.07 -7.19
N ILE A 13 9.97 13.96 -8.11
CA ILE A 13 9.11 15.08 -8.50
C ILE A 13 8.12 15.42 -7.38
N LYS A 14 7.65 14.43 -6.62
CA LYS A 14 6.70 14.66 -5.52
C LYS A 14 7.23 15.64 -4.47
N SER A 15 8.49 15.50 -4.04
CA SER A 15 9.07 16.43 -3.07
C SER A 15 9.14 17.87 -3.60
N LEU A 16 9.42 18.05 -4.89
CA LEU A 16 9.44 19.36 -5.54
C LEU A 16 8.04 19.96 -5.68
N VAL A 17 7.02 19.13 -5.94
CA VAL A 17 5.62 19.57 -5.99
C VAL A 17 5.14 20.00 -4.60
N GLU A 18 5.46 19.23 -3.56
CA GLU A 18 5.12 19.56 -2.17
C GLU A 18 5.79 20.87 -1.72
N GLU A 19 7.07 21.08 -2.07
CA GLU A 19 7.79 22.33 -1.79
C GLU A 19 7.12 23.55 -2.46
N LYS A 20 6.72 23.43 -3.73
CA LYS A 20 6.03 24.51 -4.46
C LYS A 20 4.65 24.82 -3.88
N ILE A 21 3.92 23.80 -3.42
CA ILE A 21 2.63 23.99 -2.73
C ILE A 21 2.84 24.75 -1.43
N GLU A 22 3.86 24.39 -0.64
CA GLU A 22 4.13 25.06 0.62
C GLU A 22 4.61 26.50 0.43
N ALA A 23 5.52 26.73 -0.51
CA ALA A 23 5.96 28.07 -0.88
C ALA A 23 4.79 28.98 -1.31
N ASN A 24 3.82 28.45 -2.06
CA ASN A 24 2.61 29.20 -2.44
C ASN A 24 1.78 29.59 -1.20
N LYS A 25 1.60 28.70 -0.23
CA LYS A 25 0.90 29.04 1.02
C LYS A 25 1.63 30.09 1.83
N THR A 26 2.97 30.03 1.87
CA THR A 26 3.77 31.04 2.58
C THR A 26 3.67 32.41 1.91
N LEU A 27 3.79 32.45 0.58
CA LEU A 27 3.75 33.70 -0.19
C LEU A 27 2.37 34.35 -0.20
N CYS A 28 1.30 33.55 -0.24
CA CYS A 28 -0.08 34.02 -0.41
C CYS A 28 -0.99 33.71 0.79
N GLY A 29 -0.39 33.46 1.94
CA GLY A 29 -1.09 33.21 3.21
C GLY A 29 -1.56 34.49 3.89
N ALA A 30 -2.15 34.34 5.09
CA ALA A 30 -2.58 35.45 5.90
C ALA A 30 -1.40 36.39 6.23
N GLY A 31 -1.55 37.68 5.97
CA GLY A 31 -0.48 38.67 6.13
C GLY A 31 0.42 38.88 4.91
N SER A 32 0.13 38.23 3.78
CA SER A 32 0.81 38.51 2.52
C SER A 32 0.59 39.97 2.07
N THR A 33 1.67 40.61 1.61
CA THR A 33 1.65 41.94 0.99
C THR A 33 1.48 41.87 -0.53
N LEU A 34 1.38 40.66 -1.10
CA LEU A 34 1.23 40.48 -2.54
C LEU A 34 -0.17 40.89 -3.01
N PRO A 35 -0.29 41.54 -4.18
CA PRO A 35 -1.59 41.84 -4.76
C PRO A 35 -2.41 40.56 -4.99
N PRO A 36 -3.76 40.61 -4.83
CA PRO A 36 -4.61 39.44 -5.01
C PRO A 36 -4.47 38.76 -6.37
N GLN A 37 -4.23 39.54 -7.44
CA GLN A 37 -4.00 38.99 -8.77
C GLN A 37 -2.69 38.21 -8.86
N CYS A 38 -1.62 38.73 -8.25
CA CYS A 38 -0.33 38.05 -8.20
C CYS A 38 -0.47 36.68 -7.51
N CYS A 39 -1.21 36.62 -6.40
CA CYS A 39 -1.48 35.36 -5.71
C CYS A 39 -2.34 34.39 -6.52
N ARG A 40 -3.30 34.87 -7.31
CA ARG A 40 -4.03 34.03 -8.27
C ARG A 40 -3.10 33.43 -9.32
N ASP A 41 -2.18 34.21 -9.84
CA ASP A 41 -1.26 33.77 -10.89
C ASP A 41 -0.25 32.75 -10.36
N ILE A 42 0.31 32.97 -9.16
CA ILE A 42 1.17 32.00 -8.46
C ILE A 42 0.40 30.69 -8.20
N ALA A 43 -0.83 30.78 -7.68
CA ALA A 43 -1.66 29.60 -7.43
C ALA A 43 -1.98 28.82 -8.71
N ASN A 44 -2.25 29.52 -9.82
CA ASN A 44 -2.47 28.90 -11.12
C ASN A 44 -1.21 28.20 -11.65
N MET A 45 -0.04 28.80 -11.47
CA MET A 45 1.24 28.18 -11.85
C MET A 45 1.48 26.90 -11.04
N VAL A 46 1.31 26.95 -9.71
CA VAL A 46 1.46 25.76 -8.86
C VAL A 46 0.43 24.69 -9.24
N ARG A 47 -0.82 25.07 -9.52
CA ARG A 47 -1.85 24.13 -9.98
C ARG A 47 -1.41 23.40 -11.26
N ARG A 48 -0.86 24.11 -12.25
CA ARG A 48 -0.35 23.47 -13.48
C ARG A 48 0.77 22.46 -13.22
N TYR A 49 1.67 22.76 -12.28
CA TYR A 49 2.72 21.82 -11.87
C TYR A 49 2.13 20.58 -11.18
N VAL A 50 1.13 20.78 -10.32
CA VAL A 50 0.38 19.69 -9.68
C VAL A 50 -0.31 18.86 -10.75
N ASP A 51 -1.13 19.47 -11.62
CA ASP A 51 -1.88 18.78 -12.68
C ASP A 51 -0.94 17.99 -13.61
N ALA A 52 0.24 18.53 -13.95
CA ALA A 52 1.24 17.83 -14.75
C ALA A 52 1.85 16.63 -14.00
N TYR A 53 2.16 16.78 -12.72
CA TYR A 53 2.60 15.67 -11.87
C TYR A 53 1.49 14.62 -11.70
N GLU A 54 0.26 15.04 -11.47
CA GLU A 54 -0.88 14.13 -11.39
C GLU A 54 -1.10 13.45 -12.75
N ALA A 55 -0.93 14.13 -13.88
CA ALA A 55 -1.02 13.50 -15.19
C ALA A 55 0.08 12.46 -15.43
N LEU A 56 1.32 12.80 -15.07
CA LEU A 56 2.49 11.95 -15.26
C LEU A 56 2.48 10.74 -14.30
N CYS A 57 2.19 11.00 -13.03
CA CYS A 57 2.39 10.07 -11.92
C CYS A 57 1.09 9.49 -11.35
N LEU A 58 -0.06 10.11 -11.60
CA LEU A 58 -1.39 9.65 -11.17
C LEU A 58 -2.31 9.27 -12.34
N ASN A 59 -2.23 9.83 -13.56
CA ASN A 59 -3.16 9.49 -14.66
C ASN A 59 -2.76 8.25 -15.47
N ASN A 60 -1.58 7.67 -15.25
CA ASN A 60 -1.26 6.31 -15.71
C ASN A 60 -1.80 5.22 -14.75
N THR A 61 -2.81 5.58 -13.93
CA THR A 61 -3.49 4.72 -12.93
C THR A 61 -5.00 4.63 -13.17
N SER A 62 -5.46 4.67 -14.43
CA SER A 62 -6.88 4.41 -14.74
C SER A 62 -7.28 3.04 -14.20
N CYS A 63 -7.96 3.06 -13.06
CA CYS A 63 -8.57 1.93 -12.41
C CYS A 63 -9.90 2.43 -11.85
N THR A 64 -10.86 2.53 -12.76
CA THR A 64 -12.20 3.10 -12.51
C THR A 64 -13.11 2.12 -11.78
N ASP A 65 -12.86 0.82 -11.92
CA ASP A 65 -13.61 -0.24 -11.24
C ASP A 65 -12.65 -1.26 -10.60
N PRO A 66 -12.08 -0.95 -9.41
CA PRO A 66 -11.14 -1.84 -8.76
C PRO A 66 -11.78 -3.16 -8.34
N LYS A 67 -11.15 -4.28 -8.73
CA LYS A 67 -11.59 -5.64 -8.38
C LYS A 67 -10.56 -6.35 -7.49
N PRO A 68 -10.97 -7.42 -6.79
CA PRO A 68 -10.03 -8.32 -6.13
C PRO A 68 -8.95 -8.80 -7.11
N LEU A 69 -7.68 -8.64 -6.74
CA LEU A 69 -6.54 -8.99 -7.58
C LEU A 69 -6.24 -10.47 -7.53
N GLY A 70 -6.77 -11.23 -6.58
CA GLY A 70 -6.92 -12.68 -6.72
C GLY A 70 -6.33 -13.52 -5.59
N MET A 71 -6.21 -12.96 -4.38
CA MET A 71 -5.86 -13.74 -3.20
C MET A 71 -6.98 -14.74 -2.90
N THR A 72 -8.22 -14.28 -2.76
CA THR A 72 -9.38 -15.12 -2.43
C THR A 72 -9.72 -16.07 -3.57
N SER A 73 -9.69 -15.58 -4.81
CA SER A 73 -10.10 -16.37 -5.99
C SER A 73 -9.08 -17.41 -6.43
N GLY A 74 -7.86 -17.41 -5.87
CA GLY A 74 -6.79 -18.31 -6.31
C GLY A 74 -6.10 -17.90 -7.61
N LYS A 75 -6.50 -16.78 -8.23
CA LYS A 75 -5.85 -16.26 -9.45
C LYS A 75 -4.40 -15.85 -9.23
N ILE A 76 -4.04 -15.49 -8.00
CA ILE A 76 -2.64 -15.41 -7.56
C ILE A 76 -2.25 -16.80 -7.07
N PRO A 77 -1.28 -17.48 -7.70
CA PRO A 77 -0.89 -18.85 -7.33
C PRO A 77 -0.17 -18.90 -5.97
N ASP A 78 -0.11 -20.06 -5.34
CA ASP A 78 0.48 -20.23 -4.01
C ASP A 78 1.95 -19.78 -3.95
N ASP A 79 2.75 -20.13 -4.97
CA ASP A 79 4.17 -19.78 -5.04
C ASP A 79 4.42 -18.27 -5.24
N ALA A 80 3.39 -17.53 -5.65
CA ALA A 80 3.45 -16.08 -5.73
C ALA A 80 3.24 -15.39 -4.37
N ILE A 81 2.95 -16.15 -3.31
CA ILE A 81 2.75 -15.63 -1.96
C ILE A 81 3.92 -16.14 -1.10
N THR A 82 4.77 -15.23 -0.64
CA THR A 82 5.97 -15.56 0.15
C THR A 82 6.03 -14.72 1.42
N ALA A 83 6.88 -15.08 2.38
CA ALA A 83 7.01 -14.34 3.62
C ALA A 83 8.44 -14.35 4.15
N SER A 84 8.72 -13.46 5.10
CA SER A 84 10.00 -13.39 5.80
C SER A 84 10.32 -14.66 6.61
N SER A 85 9.28 -15.26 7.19
CA SER A 85 9.36 -16.49 7.98
C SER A 85 7.97 -17.10 8.13
N VAL A 86 7.92 -18.34 8.61
CA VAL A 86 6.68 -19.11 8.78
C VAL A 86 6.74 -19.82 10.12
N ASP A 87 5.74 -19.62 10.97
CA ASP A 87 5.70 -20.20 12.33
C ASP A 87 5.69 -21.74 12.32
N SER A 88 4.88 -22.35 11.45
CA SER A 88 4.83 -23.80 11.22
C SER A 88 4.14 -24.13 9.90
N SER A 89 4.07 -25.42 9.54
CA SER A 89 3.41 -25.89 8.31
C SER A 89 1.92 -25.49 8.20
N ASN A 90 1.28 -25.12 9.31
CA ASN A 90 -0.11 -24.63 9.37
C ASN A 90 -0.27 -23.14 9.10
N TYR A 91 0.84 -22.39 8.98
CA TYR A 91 0.86 -20.93 8.82
C TYR A 91 1.54 -20.45 7.54
N LYS A 92 1.51 -21.27 6.48
CA LYS A 92 2.17 -20.96 5.21
C LYS A 92 1.66 -19.63 4.62
N PRO A 93 2.50 -18.90 3.86
CA PRO A 93 2.10 -17.64 3.24
C PRO A 93 0.86 -17.79 2.33
N SER A 94 0.73 -18.89 1.59
CA SER A 94 -0.44 -19.15 0.74
C SER A 94 -1.75 -19.32 1.49
N TYR A 95 -1.70 -19.49 2.81
CA TYR A 95 -2.89 -19.51 3.66
C TYR A 95 -3.37 -18.12 4.05
N ALA A 96 -2.61 -17.06 3.77
CA ALA A 96 -2.99 -15.67 4.03
C ALA A 96 -4.08 -15.13 3.10
N ARG A 97 -4.85 -15.97 2.41
CA ARG A 97 -5.93 -15.53 1.52
C ARG A 97 -7.13 -15.09 2.37
N LEU A 98 -7.70 -13.91 2.08
CA LEU A 98 -8.88 -13.40 2.77
C LEU A 98 -10.01 -14.45 2.79
N THR A 99 -10.76 -14.51 3.89
CA THR A 99 -11.88 -15.46 4.10
C THR A 99 -11.55 -16.94 4.04
N LYS A 100 -10.28 -17.34 3.81
CA LYS A 100 -9.88 -18.74 3.88
C LYS A 100 -10.24 -19.32 5.25
N ALA A 101 -10.87 -20.49 5.24
CA ALA A 101 -11.32 -21.24 6.40
C ALA A 101 -10.64 -22.61 6.47
N GLY A 102 -10.83 -23.33 7.57
CA GLY A 102 -10.18 -24.62 7.85
C GLY A 102 -9.00 -24.50 8.80
N SER A 103 -8.28 -25.59 9.04
CA SER A 103 -7.18 -25.63 10.02
C SER A 103 -5.90 -24.90 9.56
N SER A 104 -5.75 -24.67 8.26
CA SER A 104 -4.59 -24.07 7.59
C SER A 104 -5.04 -22.88 6.74
N CYS A 105 -5.20 -21.73 7.39
CA CYS A 105 -6.05 -20.65 6.87
C CYS A 105 -5.50 -19.24 7.09
N SER A 106 -4.31 -19.08 7.63
CA SER A 106 -3.72 -17.76 7.86
C SER A 106 -2.20 -17.86 7.82
N TRP A 107 -1.51 -16.77 7.53
CA TRP A 107 -0.06 -16.72 7.69
C TRP A 107 0.33 -16.14 9.04
N ALA A 108 1.43 -16.64 9.59
CA ALA A 108 2.08 -16.14 10.78
C ALA A 108 3.60 -16.27 10.66
N PRO A 109 4.39 -15.26 11.04
CA PRO A 109 5.84 -15.39 11.15
C PRO A 109 6.23 -16.19 12.39
N THR A 110 7.48 -16.67 12.38
CA THR A 110 8.11 -17.33 13.55
C THR A 110 8.18 -16.40 14.76
N ARG A 111 8.28 -16.99 15.96
CA ARG A 111 8.45 -16.26 17.23
C ARG A 111 9.59 -15.24 17.21
N ALA A 112 10.77 -15.65 16.73
CA ALA A 112 11.93 -14.77 16.63
C ALA A 112 11.81 -13.73 15.51
N GLY A 113 10.93 -13.96 14.53
CA GLY A 113 10.76 -13.12 13.35
C GLY A 113 9.55 -12.20 13.38
N GLN A 114 8.88 -12.02 14.51
CA GLN A 114 7.67 -11.18 14.59
C GLN A 114 7.94 -9.72 14.21
N ILE A 115 9.00 -9.13 14.77
CA ILE A 115 9.43 -7.77 14.47
C ILE A 115 10.13 -7.76 13.10
N GLY A 116 9.69 -6.87 12.22
CA GLY A 116 10.24 -6.77 10.86
C GLY A 116 9.74 -7.86 9.91
N SER A 117 8.77 -8.68 10.34
CA SER A 117 8.12 -9.65 9.46
C SER A 117 7.46 -8.97 8.27
N TRP A 118 7.37 -9.72 7.16
CA TRP A 118 6.62 -9.30 5.99
C TRP A 118 5.95 -10.49 5.31
N LEU A 119 4.80 -10.21 4.72
CA LEU A 119 4.11 -11.08 3.78
C LEU A 119 4.12 -10.40 2.42
N GLN A 120 4.55 -11.11 1.39
CA GLN A 120 4.75 -10.62 0.04
C GLN A 120 3.80 -11.31 -0.93
N VAL A 121 3.29 -10.53 -1.87
CA VAL A 121 2.45 -10.99 -2.97
C VAL A 121 3.09 -10.54 -4.28
N ASP A 122 3.44 -11.50 -5.15
CA ASP A 122 3.73 -11.27 -6.56
C ASP A 122 2.42 -11.29 -7.35
N LEU A 123 2.06 -10.17 -7.98
CA LEU A 123 0.85 -10.04 -8.78
C LEU A 123 1.01 -10.68 -10.18
N GLY A 124 2.21 -11.16 -10.52
CA GLY A 124 2.58 -11.77 -11.80
C GLY A 124 2.84 -10.76 -12.92
N GLN A 125 2.14 -9.62 -12.88
CA GLN A 125 2.27 -8.53 -13.84
C GLN A 125 2.12 -7.17 -13.16
N LEU A 126 2.57 -6.13 -13.85
CA LEU A 126 2.42 -4.75 -13.40
C LEU A 126 0.93 -4.41 -13.26
N SER A 127 0.51 -4.10 -12.03
CA SER A 127 -0.89 -3.83 -11.71
C SER A 127 -1.02 -2.51 -10.96
N THR A 128 -2.20 -1.89 -11.02
CA THR A 128 -2.55 -0.75 -10.18
C THR A 128 -3.29 -1.26 -8.95
N VAL A 129 -2.67 -1.19 -7.79
CA VAL A 129 -3.26 -1.54 -6.49
C VAL A 129 -3.87 -0.28 -5.86
N THR A 130 -5.16 -0.35 -5.54
CA THR A 130 -5.94 0.77 -5.00
C THR A 130 -6.30 0.58 -3.54
N GLY A 131 -6.13 -0.62 -2.99
CA GLY A 131 -6.43 -0.88 -1.60
C GLY A 131 -6.14 -2.31 -1.18
N ILE A 132 -6.41 -2.57 0.09
CA ILE A 132 -6.17 -3.85 0.76
C ILE A 132 -7.28 -4.10 1.78
N ALA A 133 -7.74 -5.34 1.86
CA ALA A 133 -8.56 -5.82 2.97
C ALA A 133 -7.75 -6.79 3.81
N THR A 134 -7.87 -6.72 5.14
CA THR A 134 -7.19 -7.60 6.08
C THR A 134 -8.16 -8.24 7.07
N GLN A 135 -7.79 -9.42 7.54
CA GLN A 135 -8.52 -10.21 8.52
C GLN A 135 -7.53 -10.92 9.44
N GLY A 136 -7.92 -11.20 10.69
CA GLY A 136 -7.10 -11.97 11.64
C GLY A 136 -7.12 -13.48 11.37
N ILE A 137 -6.75 -14.27 12.38
CA ILE A 137 -6.77 -15.73 12.30
C ILE A 137 -8.19 -16.28 12.06
N CYS A 138 -8.32 -17.41 11.37
CA CYS A 138 -9.64 -18.02 11.14
C CYS A 138 -10.12 -18.96 12.27
N SER A 139 -9.24 -19.30 13.23
CA SER A 139 -9.56 -20.21 14.33
C SER A 139 -10.18 -19.46 15.51
N SER A 140 -10.45 -20.17 16.62
CA SER A 140 -10.95 -19.57 17.86
C SER A 140 -9.88 -18.78 18.64
N ALA A 141 -8.62 -18.79 18.20
CA ALA A 141 -7.56 -18.03 18.85
C ALA A 141 -7.75 -16.52 18.66
N ASN A 142 -7.41 -15.73 19.67
CA ASN A 142 -7.49 -14.28 19.61
C ASN A 142 -6.19 -13.67 19.09
N GLN A 143 -5.90 -13.90 17.79
CA GLN A 143 -4.67 -13.45 17.12
C GLN A 143 -4.97 -12.65 15.86
N TRP A 144 -4.39 -11.45 15.76
CA TRP A 144 -4.52 -10.59 14.59
C TRP A 144 -3.48 -9.46 14.57
N VAL A 145 -3.19 -8.95 13.38
CA VAL A 145 -2.44 -7.71 13.17
C VAL A 145 -3.33 -6.50 13.50
N LYS A 146 -2.85 -5.61 14.37
CA LYS A 146 -3.52 -4.35 14.75
C LYS A 146 -3.10 -3.18 13.89
N SER A 147 -1.87 -3.19 13.37
CA SER A 147 -1.41 -2.18 12.41
C SER A 147 -0.33 -2.72 11.49
N TYR A 148 -0.23 -2.17 10.29
CA TYR A 148 0.79 -2.55 9.30
C TYR A 148 1.23 -1.34 8.46
N SER A 149 2.38 -1.46 7.81
CA SER A 149 2.78 -0.60 6.68
C SER A 149 2.84 -1.41 5.40
N VAL A 150 2.83 -0.72 4.25
CA VAL A 150 2.96 -1.35 2.94
C VAL A 150 4.27 -0.92 2.29
N SER A 151 4.90 -1.82 1.54
CA SER A 151 5.98 -1.50 0.61
C SER A 151 5.71 -2.19 -0.72
N TYR A 152 6.25 -1.65 -1.81
CA TYR A 152 5.97 -2.15 -3.14
C TYR A 152 7.21 -2.12 -4.02
N SER A 153 7.18 -2.88 -5.11
CA SER A 153 8.27 -2.90 -6.08
C SER A 153 7.85 -3.39 -7.47
N ASN A 154 8.68 -3.05 -8.46
CA ASN A 154 8.66 -3.60 -9.80
C ASN A 154 9.85 -4.54 -10.08
N VAL A 155 10.80 -4.63 -9.15
CA VAL A 155 11.92 -5.57 -9.21
C VAL A 155 11.99 -6.37 -7.93
N PRO A 156 12.47 -7.62 -7.98
CA PRO A 156 12.75 -8.36 -6.76
C PRO A 156 13.83 -7.61 -5.94
N ASN A 157 13.63 -7.54 -4.62
CA ASN A 157 14.61 -7.09 -3.60
C ASN A 157 14.88 -5.58 -3.43
N SER A 158 14.39 -4.70 -4.29
CA SER A 158 14.36 -3.26 -3.99
C SER A 158 12.96 -2.86 -3.56
N TRP A 159 12.78 -2.14 -2.46
CA TRP A 159 11.45 -1.87 -1.90
C TRP A 159 11.24 -0.39 -1.62
N THR A 160 10.15 0.15 -2.15
CA THR A 160 9.69 1.51 -1.87
C THR A 160 8.59 1.47 -0.80
N PRO A 161 8.74 2.17 0.33
CA PRO A 161 7.68 2.25 1.32
C PRO A 161 6.51 3.09 0.80
N TYR A 162 5.28 2.67 1.08
CA TYR A 162 4.10 3.48 0.81
C TYR A 162 4.03 4.67 1.78
N LYS A 163 3.92 5.88 1.23
CA LYS A 163 3.96 7.13 2.00
C LYS A 163 2.74 8.01 1.74
N GLU A 164 2.25 8.64 2.79
CA GLU A 164 1.25 9.71 2.73
C GLU A 164 1.84 10.96 3.39
N SER A 165 1.78 12.12 2.71
CA SER A 165 2.36 13.39 3.19
C SER A 165 3.82 13.24 3.65
N GLY A 166 4.67 12.68 2.77
CA GLY A 166 6.10 12.45 3.04
C GLY A 166 6.46 11.32 4.02
N ASN A 167 5.50 10.81 4.81
CA ASN A 167 5.74 9.86 5.90
C ASN A 167 5.29 8.45 5.54
N VAL A 168 5.98 7.43 6.06
CA VAL A 168 5.56 6.02 5.89
C VAL A 168 4.18 5.84 6.52
N LYS A 169 3.21 5.42 5.71
CA LYS A 169 1.85 5.23 6.19
C LYS A 169 1.75 3.96 7.01
N VAL A 170 1.24 4.09 8.24
CA VAL A 170 0.80 2.99 9.09
C VAL A 170 -0.73 2.95 9.09
N PHE A 171 -1.30 1.83 8.67
CA PHE A 171 -2.74 1.58 8.65
C PHE A 171 -3.17 0.93 9.97
N GLN A 172 -4.31 1.37 10.52
CA GLN A 172 -4.94 0.72 11.67
C GLN A 172 -5.78 -0.44 11.15
N ALA A 173 -5.36 -1.66 11.42
CA ALA A 173 -5.90 -2.88 10.83
C ALA A 173 -7.06 -3.44 11.68
N ASN A 174 -6.94 -4.69 12.13
CA ASN A 174 -8.02 -5.40 12.76
C ASN A 174 -8.07 -5.13 14.28
N THR A 175 -9.28 -5.06 14.83
CA THR A 175 -9.55 -4.99 16.28
C THR A 175 -9.97 -6.33 16.87
N ASP A 176 -10.24 -7.31 16.01
CA ASP A 176 -10.60 -8.68 16.36
C ASP A 176 -10.08 -9.67 15.30
N ARG A 177 -10.35 -10.97 15.48
CA ARG A 177 -9.86 -12.03 14.58
C ARG A 177 -10.66 -12.20 13.27
N ASN A 178 -11.93 -11.78 13.23
CA ASN A 178 -12.90 -12.21 12.21
C ASN A 178 -13.38 -11.08 11.30
N SER A 179 -13.44 -9.84 11.75
CA SER A 179 -13.92 -8.71 10.98
C SER A 179 -12.95 -8.39 9.84
N ILE A 180 -13.50 -8.13 8.66
CA ILE A 180 -12.71 -7.68 7.50
C ILE A 180 -12.58 -6.16 7.60
N VAL A 181 -11.34 -5.67 7.58
CA VAL A 181 -11.04 -4.24 7.58
C VAL A 181 -10.41 -3.87 6.25
N THR A 182 -11.01 -2.91 5.55
CA THR A 182 -10.56 -2.48 4.21
C THR A 182 -10.02 -1.07 4.25
N HIS A 183 -8.87 -0.86 3.61
CA HIS A 183 -8.27 0.45 3.41
C HIS A 183 -8.07 0.72 1.92
N SER A 184 -8.57 1.88 1.47
CA SER A 184 -8.18 2.43 0.18
C SER A 184 -6.87 3.20 0.33
N PHE A 185 -5.99 3.08 -0.66
CA PHE A 185 -4.77 3.87 -0.73
C PHE A 185 -5.10 5.24 -1.32
N LYS A 186 -4.74 6.31 -0.59
CA LYS A 186 -4.87 7.68 -1.09
C LYS A 186 -4.11 7.86 -2.40
N TYR A 187 -2.90 7.30 -2.48
CA TYR A 187 -2.11 7.24 -3.71
C TYR A 187 -2.10 5.80 -4.22
N ARG A 188 -2.61 5.57 -5.44
CA ARG A 188 -2.62 4.22 -6.04
C ARG A 188 -1.18 3.75 -6.28
N ILE A 189 -0.93 2.47 -6.04
CA ILE A 189 0.39 1.87 -6.20
C ILE A 189 0.45 1.16 -7.55
N ARG A 190 1.41 1.51 -8.42
CA ARG A 190 1.67 0.78 -9.67
C ARG A 190 2.87 -0.15 -9.49
N ALA A 191 2.60 -1.41 -9.16
CA ALA A 191 3.62 -2.36 -8.78
C ALA A 191 3.32 -3.78 -9.29
N ARG A 192 4.37 -4.62 -9.39
CA ARG A 192 4.21 -6.07 -9.52
C ARG A 192 4.22 -6.76 -8.16
N TYR A 193 5.05 -6.29 -7.24
CA TYR A 193 5.22 -6.89 -5.91
C TYR A 193 4.69 -5.96 -4.84
N LEU A 194 4.02 -6.53 -3.84
CA LEU A 194 3.57 -5.80 -2.66
C LEU A 194 3.94 -6.58 -1.39
N ARG A 195 4.48 -5.88 -0.39
CA ARG A 195 4.74 -6.38 0.95
C ARG A 195 3.84 -5.69 1.96
N VAL A 196 3.23 -6.48 2.83
CA VAL A 196 2.58 -6.00 4.05
C VAL A 196 3.49 -6.32 5.22
N LEU A 197 3.79 -5.31 6.03
CA LEU A 197 4.71 -5.40 7.15
C LEU A 197 3.94 -5.12 8.46
N PRO A 198 3.59 -6.15 9.24
CA PRO A 198 2.99 -5.97 10.56
C PRO A 198 3.83 -5.04 11.45
N LYS A 199 3.16 -4.12 12.14
CA LYS A 199 3.77 -3.15 13.07
C LYS A 199 3.36 -3.37 14.51
N SER A 200 2.12 -3.81 14.72
CA SER A 200 1.63 -4.23 16.04
C SER A 200 0.55 -5.29 15.89
N TRP A 201 0.32 -6.09 16.93
CA TRP A 201 -0.60 -7.22 16.91
C TRP A 201 -1.21 -7.51 18.28
N SER A 202 -2.29 -8.29 18.30
CA SER A 202 -2.86 -8.90 19.49
C SER A 202 -2.44 -10.36 19.54
N SER A 203 -1.81 -10.78 20.63
CA SER A 203 -1.21 -12.12 20.84
C SER A 203 -0.12 -12.53 19.83
N TRP A 204 -0.41 -12.55 18.52
CA TRP A 204 0.52 -12.93 17.45
C TRP A 204 0.20 -12.21 16.14
N PRO A 205 1.19 -11.84 15.29
CA PRO A 205 0.97 -11.15 14.02
C PRO A 205 0.46 -12.11 12.94
N VAL A 206 -0.78 -12.58 13.11
CA VAL A 206 -1.47 -13.45 12.14
C VAL A 206 -2.32 -12.61 11.20
N MET A 207 -2.29 -12.92 9.91
CA MET A 207 -3.11 -12.20 8.94
C MET A 207 -3.57 -13.04 7.74
N ARG A 208 -4.73 -12.64 7.22
CA ARG A 208 -5.23 -12.92 5.88
C ARG A 208 -5.48 -11.60 5.16
N LEU A 209 -5.40 -11.58 3.83
CA LEU A 209 -5.60 -10.37 3.04
C LEU A 209 -6.14 -10.63 1.62
N GLU A 210 -6.71 -9.57 1.05
CA GLU A 210 -7.00 -9.42 -0.39
C GLU A 210 -6.47 -8.06 -0.84
N LEU A 211 -5.99 -7.98 -2.09
CA LEU A 211 -5.58 -6.73 -2.71
C LEU A 211 -6.63 -6.32 -3.74
N TYR A 212 -6.92 -5.03 -3.84
CA TYR A 212 -7.89 -4.49 -4.79
C TYR A 212 -7.19 -3.61 -5.81
N GLY A 213 -7.65 -3.65 -7.05
CA GLY A 213 -7.03 -2.88 -8.11
C GLY A 213 -7.46 -3.28 -9.51
N CYS A 214 -6.62 -2.91 -10.47
CA CYS A 214 -6.79 -3.25 -11.88
C CYS A 214 -5.51 -3.85 -12.42
N ARG A 215 -5.68 -4.91 -13.21
CA ARG A 215 -4.60 -5.54 -13.96
C ARG A 215 -4.50 -4.87 -15.34
N HIS A 216 -3.28 -4.64 -15.80
CA HIS A 216 -2.97 -4.13 -17.15
C HIS A 216 -2.43 -5.24 -18.04
#